data_AF-A0A1M6HBV4-F1
#
_entry.id   AF-A0A1M6HBV4-F1
#
_cell.length_a   1.000
_cell.length_b   1.000
_cell.length_c   1.000
_cell.angle_alpha   90.00
_cell.angle_beta   90.00
_cell.angle_gamma   90.00
#
_symmetry.space_group_name_H-M   'P 1'
#
loop_
_entity.id
_entity.type
_entity.pdbx_description
1 polymer ?
#
loop_
_entity_poly.entity_id
_entity_poly.type
_entity_poly.pdbx_seq_one_letter_code
_entity_poly.pdbx_strand_id
1 'polypeptide(L)'
;MKEKRGIILTGAIVGILSVLLVYFGNPKNMGVCIACFVRDIAGAVGLHRAGVVQYIRPEVIGIVLGAFIMAIASKEFETKGGSSPFIRFILGFIVMIGALMFLGCPLRMVLRLGGGDLNAILGLAGFAVGITVGIFFLNKGFSLKRNYKLNKFEGYLFPAVNVALLALLIAAPVFIFFSKEGPGASHAAIWISLAVGLVVGVLSQKTRLCMVGGIRDLILFKDTYLISGFISIFVFTTLGNLLLNFYNFGFANQPIAHTDGVWNFLGMVLVGWGSILLGGCPLRQLILSAEGNIDSVMAVLGMLVGAAFTHNFNLASSAKGPTFNGKVAVLIGFVIVLVISYVSIEKTSNVKIKGDVKVGAN
;
A
#
# COMPACT_ATOMS: atom_id res chain seq x y z
N MET A 1 -5.93 10.57 25.55
CA MET A 1 -5.00 9.40 25.58
C MET A 1 -5.68 8.04 25.40
N LYS A 2 -6.83 7.74 26.05
CA LYS A 2 -7.51 6.43 25.91
C LYS A 2 -7.86 6.06 24.46
N GLU A 3 -8.33 7.01 23.65
CA GLU A 3 -8.64 6.76 22.23
C GLU A 3 -7.43 6.35 21.39
N LYS A 4 -6.24 6.94 21.66
CA LYS A 4 -5.01 6.68 20.88
C LYS A 4 -4.29 5.39 21.30
N ARG A 5 -4.67 4.75 22.41
CA ARG A 5 -3.97 3.54 22.90
C ARG A 5 -4.04 2.39 21.90
N GLY A 6 -5.18 2.21 21.23
CA GLY A 6 -5.37 1.11 20.27
C GLY A 6 -4.45 1.21 19.05
N ILE A 7 -4.33 2.41 18.46
CA ILE A 7 -3.49 2.65 17.28
C ILE A 7 -1.99 2.65 17.64
N ILE A 8 -1.62 3.16 18.82
CA ILE A 8 -0.23 3.09 19.31
C ILE A 8 0.17 1.63 19.57
N LEU A 9 -0.66 0.85 20.26
CA LEU A 9 -0.39 -0.57 20.50
C LEU A 9 -0.28 -1.34 19.18
N THR A 10 -1.17 -1.05 18.22
CA THR A 10 -1.10 -1.64 16.88
C THR A 10 0.21 -1.29 16.20
N GLY A 11 0.63 -0.03 16.25
CA GLY A 11 1.89 0.42 15.68
C GLY A 11 3.09 -0.28 16.31
N ALA A 12 3.11 -0.42 17.62
CA ALA A 12 4.16 -1.15 18.36
C ALA A 12 4.25 -2.61 17.90
N ILE A 13 3.11 -3.31 17.86
CA ILE A 13 3.05 -4.71 17.43
C ILE A 13 3.50 -4.85 15.97
N VAL A 14 3.00 -4.03 15.05
CA VAL A 14 3.40 -4.05 13.64
C VAL A 14 4.90 -3.78 13.49
N GLY A 15 5.45 -2.83 14.25
CA GLY A 15 6.88 -2.49 14.25
C GLY A 15 7.75 -3.66 14.72
N ILE A 16 7.40 -4.29 15.85
CA ILE A 16 8.12 -5.45 16.41
C ILE A 16 8.02 -6.65 15.47
N LEU A 17 6.81 -7.01 15.02
CA LEU A 17 6.60 -8.14 14.11
C LEU A 17 7.34 -7.95 12.78
N SER A 18 7.45 -6.72 12.28
CA SER A 18 8.22 -6.42 11.07
C SER A 18 9.71 -6.70 11.26
N VAL A 19 10.28 -6.37 12.42
CA VAL A 19 11.69 -6.68 12.75
C VAL A 19 11.89 -8.18 12.97
N LEU A 20 10.97 -8.84 13.66
CA LEU A 20 11.01 -10.29 13.86
C LEU A 20 10.96 -11.05 12.53
N LEU A 21 10.14 -10.61 11.56
CA LEU A 21 10.14 -11.20 10.22
C LEU A 21 11.51 -11.11 9.56
N VAL A 22 12.22 -9.99 9.71
CA VAL A 22 13.60 -9.85 9.18
C VAL A 22 14.53 -10.81 9.89
N TYR A 23 14.43 -10.94 11.21
CA TYR A 23 15.21 -11.91 11.99
C TYR A 23 14.97 -13.36 11.54
N PHE A 24 13.74 -13.72 11.23
CA PHE A 24 13.35 -15.06 10.79
C PHE A 24 13.58 -15.35 9.29
N GLY A 25 14.09 -14.38 8.50
CA GLY A 25 14.53 -14.63 7.13
C GLY A 25 14.03 -13.66 6.06
N ASN A 26 13.11 -12.74 6.37
CA ASN A 26 12.72 -11.71 5.41
C ASN A 26 13.88 -10.75 5.11
N PRO A 27 13.87 -10.09 3.94
CA PRO A 27 14.99 -9.24 3.56
C PRO A 27 15.14 -8.05 4.51
N LYS A 28 16.39 -7.67 4.79
CA LYS A 28 16.69 -6.50 5.64
C LYS A 28 16.00 -5.25 5.07
N ASN A 29 15.54 -4.37 5.96
CA ASN A 29 14.78 -3.16 5.64
C ASN A 29 13.46 -3.39 4.85
N MET A 30 12.95 -4.63 4.83
CA MET A 30 11.71 -4.97 4.14
C MET A 30 10.55 -5.23 5.10
N GLY A 31 10.78 -5.97 6.20
CA GLY A 31 9.77 -6.28 7.22
C GLY A 31 8.45 -6.72 6.60
N VAL A 32 7.41 -5.87 6.72
CA VAL A 32 6.15 -6.01 5.98
C VAL A 32 6.08 -4.97 4.85
N CYS A 33 6.27 -5.40 3.60
CA CYS A 33 6.20 -4.51 2.44
C CYS A 33 5.19 -4.96 1.40
N ILE A 34 4.01 -4.33 1.41
CA ILE A 34 2.91 -4.69 0.50
C ILE A 34 3.30 -4.57 -0.98
N ALA A 35 3.93 -3.47 -1.40
CA ALA A 35 4.26 -3.28 -2.82
C ALA A 35 5.22 -4.36 -3.32
N CYS A 36 6.30 -4.61 -2.57
CA CYS A 36 7.27 -5.61 -2.96
C CYS A 36 6.73 -7.05 -2.82
N PHE A 37 5.84 -7.31 -1.86
CA PHE A 37 5.24 -8.64 -1.74
C PHE A 37 4.24 -8.93 -2.84
N VAL A 38 3.42 -7.95 -3.25
CA VAL A 38 2.54 -8.07 -4.41
C VAL A 38 3.37 -8.29 -5.69
N ARG A 39 4.53 -7.64 -5.81
CA ARG A 39 5.50 -7.95 -6.87
C ARG A 39 5.98 -9.39 -6.80
N ASP A 40 6.45 -9.86 -5.65
CA ASP A 40 6.96 -11.23 -5.53
C ASP A 40 5.89 -12.27 -5.88
N ILE A 41 4.62 -12.01 -5.51
CA ILE A 41 3.46 -12.81 -5.92
C ILE A 41 3.28 -12.77 -7.44
N ALA A 42 3.35 -11.60 -8.08
CA ALA A 42 3.26 -11.47 -9.53
C ALA A 42 4.35 -12.29 -10.25
N GLY A 43 5.56 -12.32 -9.69
CA GLY A 43 6.66 -13.14 -10.19
C GLY A 43 6.43 -14.63 -10.01
N ALA A 44 5.90 -15.03 -8.85
CA ALA A 44 5.64 -16.43 -8.51
C ALA A 44 4.56 -17.06 -9.39
N VAL A 45 3.50 -16.31 -9.69
CA VAL A 45 2.43 -16.77 -10.61
C VAL A 45 2.80 -16.58 -12.09
N GLY A 46 4.01 -16.09 -12.38
CA GLY A 46 4.57 -16.02 -13.73
C GLY A 46 4.15 -14.81 -14.56
N LEU A 47 3.55 -13.77 -13.97
CA LEU A 47 3.24 -12.51 -14.68
C LEU A 47 4.51 -11.76 -15.09
N HIS A 48 5.62 -11.98 -14.38
CA HIS A 48 6.96 -11.57 -14.83
C HIS A 48 7.99 -12.68 -14.56
N ARG A 49 9.11 -12.64 -15.29
CA ARG A 49 10.16 -13.68 -15.27
C ARG A 49 11.44 -13.29 -14.55
N ALA A 50 11.44 -12.18 -13.81
CA ALA A 50 12.59 -11.77 -13.00
C ALA A 50 12.88 -12.78 -11.86
N GLY A 51 13.89 -13.64 -12.04
CA GLY A 51 14.19 -14.78 -11.16
C GLY A 51 14.63 -14.45 -9.73
N VAL A 52 14.79 -13.17 -9.39
CA VAL A 52 15.20 -12.69 -8.05
C VAL A 52 14.03 -12.29 -7.15
N VAL A 53 12.80 -12.23 -7.69
CA VAL A 53 11.61 -11.68 -7.04
C VAL A 53 10.36 -12.52 -7.35
N GLN A 54 10.43 -13.82 -7.08
CA GLN A 54 9.38 -14.80 -7.34
C GLN A 54 9.17 -15.63 -6.07
N TYR A 55 8.12 -15.29 -5.33
CA TYR A 55 7.68 -16.07 -4.17
C TYR A 55 6.26 -15.63 -3.79
N ILE A 56 5.34 -16.60 -3.60
CA ILE A 56 4.01 -16.27 -3.07
C ILE A 56 4.19 -15.92 -1.59
N ARG A 57 4.11 -14.63 -1.26
CA ARG A 57 4.34 -14.10 0.09
C ARG A 57 3.16 -14.39 1.03
N PRO A 58 3.31 -15.30 2.02
CA PRO A 58 2.22 -15.63 2.96
C PRO A 58 1.80 -14.44 3.82
N GLU A 59 2.65 -13.42 3.98
CA GLU A 59 2.34 -12.22 4.75
C GLU A 59 1.13 -11.47 4.14
N VAL A 60 1.06 -11.36 2.82
CA VAL A 60 -0.06 -10.69 2.13
C VAL A 60 -1.34 -11.50 2.32
N ILE A 61 -1.26 -12.83 2.16
CA ILE A 61 -2.38 -13.74 2.37
C ILE A 61 -2.88 -13.62 3.81
N GLY A 62 -1.97 -13.67 4.80
CA GLY A 62 -2.30 -13.50 6.20
C GLY A 62 -2.96 -12.15 6.48
N ILE A 63 -2.45 -11.05 5.92
CA ILE A 63 -3.05 -9.72 6.10
C ILE A 63 -4.48 -9.68 5.56
N VAL A 64 -4.71 -10.25 4.38
CA VAL A 64 -6.05 -10.30 3.77
C VAL A 64 -6.99 -11.16 4.61
N LEU A 65 -6.58 -12.38 5.00
CA LEU A 65 -7.42 -13.27 5.79
C LEU A 65 -7.69 -12.71 7.19
N GLY A 66 -6.69 -12.09 7.82
CA GLY A 66 -6.82 -11.49 9.14
C GLY A 66 -7.77 -10.29 9.12
N ALA A 67 -7.65 -9.44 8.10
CA ALA A 67 -8.58 -8.34 7.88
C ALA A 67 -10.00 -8.85 7.59
N PHE A 68 -10.16 -9.90 6.80
CA PHE A 68 -11.46 -10.50 6.48
C PHE A 68 -12.14 -11.09 7.74
N ILE A 69 -11.41 -11.87 8.54
CA ILE A 69 -11.90 -12.42 9.81
C ILE A 69 -12.33 -11.29 10.75
N MET A 70 -11.50 -10.25 10.89
CA MET A 70 -11.83 -9.12 11.73
C MET A 70 -13.06 -8.35 11.21
N ALA A 71 -13.18 -8.14 9.90
CA ALA A 71 -14.33 -7.46 9.31
C ALA A 71 -15.66 -8.21 9.52
N ILE A 72 -15.63 -9.55 9.48
CA ILE A 72 -16.81 -10.37 9.84
C ILE A 72 -17.10 -10.25 11.34
N ALA A 73 -16.08 -10.40 12.19
CA ALA A 73 -16.24 -10.35 13.64
C ALA A 73 -16.73 -8.98 14.13
N SER A 74 -16.29 -7.89 13.50
CA SER A 74 -16.74 -6.52 13.78
C SER A 74 -18.07 -6.16 13.11
N LYS A 75 -18.64 -7.05 12.28
CA LYS A 75 -19.83 -6.81 11.46
C LYS A 75 -19.66 -5.61 10.50
N GLU A 76 -18.44 -5.32 10.08
CA GLU A 76 -18.10 -4.27 9.11
C GLU A 76 -17.94 -4.80 7.69
N PHE A 77 -17.99 -6.12 7.48
CA PHE A 77 -17.94 -6.72 6.14
C PHE A 77 -19.16 -6.31 5.30
N GLU A 78 -18.90 -5.64 4.18
CA GLU A 78 -19.94 -5.13 3.29
C GLU A 78 -19.46 -5.17 1.83
N THR A 79 -20.19 -5.93 1.00
CA THR A 79 -19.86 -6.05 -0.42
C THR A 79 -20.35 -4.84 -1.22
N LYS A 80 -19.40 -4.00 -1.65
CA LYS A 80 -19.67 -2.78 -2.41
C LYS A 80 -18.64 -2.53 -3.50
N GLY A 81 -19.05 -1.85 -4.56
CA GLY A 81 -18.16 -1.47 -5.66
C GLY A 81 -18.85 -0.72 -6.79
N GLY A 82 -18.16 -0.59 -7.92
CA GLY A 82 -18.68 0.04 -9.13
C GLY A 82 -18.32 1.52 -9.29
N SER A 83 -17.45 2.07 -8.41
CA SER A 83 -17.02 3.46 -8.50
C SER A 83 -15.78 3.61 -9.40
N SER A 84 -16.03 3.79 -10.69
CA SER A 84 -14.99 3.99 -11.72
C SER A 84 -13.87 2.93 -11.65
N PRO A 85 -14.22 1.63 -11.80
CA PRO A 85 -13.31 0.52 -11.49
C PRO A 85 -12.02 0.55 -12.30
N PHE A 86 -12.10 0.93 -13.58
CA PHE A 86 -10.92 1.01 -14.44
C PHE A 86 -9.98 2.16 -14.06
N ILE A 87 -10.50 3.31 -13.62
CA ILE A 87 -9.67 4.41 -13.11
C ILE A 87 -8.91 3.95 -11.86
N ARG A 88 -9.57 3.21 -10.96
CA ARG A 88 -8.92 2.65 -9.77
C ARG A 88 -7.84 1.64 -10.10
N PHE A 89 -8.07 0.80 -11.11
CA PHE A 89 -7.05 -0.10 -11.65
C PHE A 89 -5.83 0.68 -12.17
N ILE A 90 -6.04 1.70 -12.99
CA ILE A 90 -4.95 2.54 -13.53
C ILE A 90 -4.19 3.27 -12.42
N LEU A 91 -4.90 3.83 -11.43
CA LEU A 91 -4.26 4.45 -10.26
C LEU A 91 -3.45 3.43 -9.45
N GLY A 92 -3.96 2.21 -9.24
CA GLY A 92 -3.22 1.14 -8.58
C GLY A 92 -1.95 0.74 -9.34
N PHE A 93 -2.03 0.64 -10.66
CA PHE A 93 -0.90 0.38 -11.55
C PHE A 93 0.19 1.45 -11.41
N ILE A 94 -0.20 2.73 -11.45
CA ILE A 94 0.73 3.86 -11.33
C ILE A 94 1.34 3.95 -9.93
N VAL A 95 0.55 3.69 -8.87
CA VAL A 95 1.06 3.61 -7.49
C VAL A 95 2.13 2.52 -7.38
N MET A 96 1.97 1.37 -8.04
CA MET A 96 2.99 0.34 -8.03
C MET A 96 4.28 0.77 -8.76
N ILE A 97 4.18 1.47 -9.89
CA ILE A 97 5.35 2.05 -10.58
C ILE A 97 6.13 2.96 -9.64
N GLY A 98 5.46 3.91 -8.98
CA GLY A 98 6.12 4.82 -8.03
C GLY A 98 6.71 4.07 -6.83
N ALA A 99 6.02 3.05 -6.33
CA ALA A 99 6.49 2.24 -5.21
C ALA A 99 7.75 1.44 -5.57
N LEU A 100 7.84 0.90 -6.78
CA LEU A 100 9.03 0.16 -7.24
C LEU A 100 10.14 1.08 -7.76
N MET A 101 9.84 2.33 -8.12
CA MET A 101 10.85 3.38 -8.26
C MET A 101 11.54 3.64 -6.92
N PHE A 102 10.78 3.79 -5.83
CA PHE A 102 11.35 3.97 -4.47
C PHE A 102 11.90 2.67 -3.86
N LEU A 103 11.54 1.50 -4.40
CA LEU A 103 11.74 0.18 -3.79
C LEU A 103 11.03 0.06 -2.43
N GLY A 104 9.78 0.49 -2.32
CA GLY A 104 8.99 0.30 -1.12
C GLY A 104 7.59 0.89 -1.18
N CYS A 105 6.75 0.44 -0.26
CA CYS A 105 5.45 1.06 0.02
C CYS A 105 5.56 2.02 1.23
N PRO A 106 4.52 2.80 1.55
CA PRO A 106 4.54 3.73 2.70
C PRO A 106 4.85 3.05 4.04
N LEU A 107 4.41 1.80 4.25
CA LEU A 107 4.79 1.05 5.45
C LEU A 107 6.29 0.76 5.46
N ARG A 108 6.83 0.21 4.37
CA ARG A 108 8.26 -0.07 4.23
C ARG A 108 9.12 1.19 4.32
N MET A 109 8.64 2.34 3.87
CA MET A 109 9.33 3.62 4.04
C MET A 109 9.57 3.94 5.52
N VAL A 110 8.57 3.75 6.38
CA VAL A 110 8.72 3.94 7.84
C VAL A 110 9.65 2.87 8.44
N LEU A 111 9.56 1.62 7.97
CA LEU A 111 10.46 0.54 8.42
C LEU A 111 11.92 0.77 8.01
N ARG A 112 12.16 1.30 6.80
CA ARG A 112 13.49 1.69 6.30
C ARG A 112 14.07 2.82 7.15
N LEU A 113 13.24 3.83 7.45
CA LEU A 113 13.65 4.91 8.35
C LEU A 113 14.03 4.37 9.73
N GLY A 114 13.25 3.43 10.28
CA GLY A 114 13.58 2.73 11.53
C GLY A 114 14.76 1.75 11.43
N GLY A 115 15.22 1.43 10.22
CA GLY A 115 16.48 0.71 9.98
C GLY A 115 17.71 1.61 9.90
N GLY A 116 17.52 2.94 9.93
CA GLY A 116 18.58 3.94 9.78
C GLY A 116 18.79 4.43 8.34
N ASP A 117 17.93 4.05 7.39
CA ASP A 117 18.01 4.50 5.99
C ASP A 117 17.48 5.94 5.82
N LEU A 118 18.42 6.89 5.68
CA LEU A 118 18.10 8.31 5.51
C LEU A 118 17.48 8.63 4.15
N ASN A 119 17.61 7.77 3.14
CA ASN A 119 16.92 7.97 1.85
C ASN A 119 15.40 7.92 2.01
N ALA A 120 14.91 7.21 3.04
CA ALA A 120 13.49 7.14 3.35
C ALA A 120 12.91 8.51 3.79
N ILE A 121 13.73 9.46 4.25
CA ILE A 121 13.29 10.83 4.56
C ILE A 121 12.85 11.55 3.29
N LEU A 122 13.60 11.42 2.20
CA LEU A 122 13.23 11.98 0.90
C LEU A 122 11.97 11.30 0.35
N GLY A 123 11.85 9.98 0.56
CA GLY A 123 10.62 9.26 0.29
C GLY A 123 9.43 9.80 1.09
N LEU A 124 9.60 10.07 2.39
CA LEU A 124 8.53 10.59 3.27
C LEU A 124 8.13 12.00 2.87
N ALA A 125 9.10 12.87 2.58
CA ALA A 125 8.85 14.22 2.07
C ALA A 125 8.08 14.17 0.75
N GLY A 126 8.52 13.32 -0.20
CA GLY A 126 7.83 13.12 -1.47
C GLY A 126 6.41 12.61 -1.28
N PHE A 127 6.23 11.60 -0.42
CA PHE A 127 4.92 11.05 -0.11
C PHE A 127 3.96 12.10 0.48
N ALA A 128 4.45 12.93 1.40
CA ALA A 128 3.67 14.02 1.97
C ALA A 128 3.29 15.06 0.92
N VAL A 129 4.22 15.47 0.05
CA VAL A 129 3.94 16.41 -1.06
C VAL A 129 2.89 15.84 -2.01
N GLY A 130 3.02 14.57 -2.40
CA GLY A 130 2.04 13.90 -3.27
C GLY A 130 0.63 13.87 -2.66
N ILE A 131 0.53 13.61 -1.35
CA ILE A 131 -0.74 13.65 -0.63
C ILE A 131 -1.31 15.07 -0.61
N THR A 132 -0.50 16.09 -0.32
CA THR A 132 -0.94 17.50 -0.32
C THR A 132 -1.46 17.91 -1.70
N VAL A 133 -0.78 17.52 -2.78
CA VAL A 133 -1.27 17.75 -4.15
C VAL A 133 -2.60 17.06 -4.38
N GLY A 134 -2.76 15.80 -3.96
CA GLY A 134 -4.04 15.10 -4.11
C GLY A 134 -5.16 15.69 -3.24
N ILE A 135 -4.86 16.21 -2.04
CA ILE A 135 -5.82 16.93 -1.19
C ILE A 135 -6.35 18.17 -1.91
N PHE A 136 -5.50 18.89 -2.65
CA PHE A 136 -5.95 20.02 -3.46
C PHE A 136 -7.04 19.61 -4.47
N PHE A 137 -6.91 18.47 -5.13
CA PHE A 137 -7.94 17.94 -6.04
C PHE A 137 -9.19 17.43 -5.30
N LEU A 138 -9.02 16.80 -4.14
CA LEU A 138 -10.14 16.40 -3.28
C LEU A 138 -10.97 17.61 -2.84
N ASN A 139 -10.33 18.69 -2.41
CA ASN A 139 -11.00 19.93 -2.03
C ASN A 139 -11.72 20.62 -3.19
N LYS A 140 -11.32 20.34 -4.44
CA LYS A 140 -11.98 20.80 -5.66
C LYS A 140 -13.17 19.94 -6.11
N GLY A 141 -13.49 18.86 -5.39
CA GLY A 141 -14.60 17.98 -5.72
C GLY A 141 -14.22 16.75 -6.56
N PHE A 142 -12.97 16.30 -6.49
CA PHE A 142 -12.59 15.01 -7.08
C PHE A 142 -13.43 13.87 -6.50
N SER A 143 -14.06 13.09 -7.37
CA SER A 143 -14.90 11.95 -6.99
C SER A 143 -14.79 10.84 -8.04
N LEU A 144 -14.68 9.59 -7.59
CA LEU A 144 -14.69 8.41 -8.46
C LEU A 144 -16.10 7.83 -8.65
N LYS A 145 -17.13 8.65 -8.40
CA LYS A 145 -18.56 8.28 -8.29
C LYS A 145 -18.86 7.47 -7.02
N ARG A 146 -20.15 7.29 -6.74
CA ARG A 146 -20.64 6.51 -5.61
C ARG A 146 -20.45 5.02 -5.86
N ASN A 147 -20.23 4.26 -4.79
CA ASN A 147 -20.28 2.80 -4.82
C ASN A 147 -21.72 2.29 -4.65
N TYR A 148 -21.96 1.08 -5.12
CA TYR A 148 -23.23 0.38 -5.05
C TYR A 148 -23.06 -0.92 -4.29
N LYS A 149 -24.14 -1.37 -3.65
CA LYS A 149 -24.18 -2.68 -3.00
C LYS A 149 -24.18 -3.76 -4.09
N LEU A 150 -23.25 -4.70 -3.99
CA LEU A 150 -23.12 -5.80 -4.95
C LEU A 150 -23.57 -7.12 -4.31
N ASN A 151 -23.62 -8.18 -5.12
CA ASN A 151 -23.90 -9.53 -4.62
C ASN A 151 -22.85 -9.94 -3.58
N LYS A 152 -23.27 -10.53 -2.46
CA LYS A 152 -22.36 -10.93 -1.37
C LYS A 152 -21.22 -11.83 -1.84
N PHE A 153 -21.48 -12.66 -2.86
CA PHE A 153 -20.50 -13.56 -3.44
C PHE A 153 -19.22 -12.84 -3.91
N GLU A 154 -19.35 -11.68 -4.54
CA GLU A 154 -18.22 -10.86 -5.01
C GLU A 154 -17.23 -10.52 -3.88
N GLY A 155 -17.75 -10.22 -2.69
CA GLY A 155 -16.92 -9.84 -1.53
C GLY A 155 -16.11 -11.00 -0.97
N TYR A 156 -16.57 -12.24 -1.16
CA TYR A 156 -15.86 -13.44 -0.70
C TYR A 156 -14.80 -13.92 -1.69
N LEU A 157 -14.86 -13.50 -2.96
CA LEU A 157 -13.92 -13.94 -3.99
C LEU A 157 -12.48 -13.52 -3.67
N PHE A 158 -12.25 -12.29 -3.20
CA PHE A 158 -10.88 -11.82 -2.94
C PHE A 158 -10.18 -12.58 -1.80
N PRO A 159 -10.82 -12.82 -0.63
CA PRO A 159 -10.30 -13.75 0.37
C PRO A 159 -10.11 -15.18 -0.18
N ALA A 160 -11.05 -15.70 -0.98
CA ALA A 160 -10.96 -17.04 -1.56
C ALA A 160 -9.76 -17.20 -2.50
N VAL A 161 -9.47 -16.18 -3.33
CA VAL A 161 -8.27 -16.15 -4.19
C VAL A 161 -6.99 -16.20 -3.36
N ASN A 162 -6.94 -15.53 -2.20
CA ASN A 162 -5.77 -15.58 -1.31
C ASN A 162 -5.61 -16.96 -0.64
N VAL A 163 -6.71 -17.65 -0.30
CA VAL A 163 -6.66 -19.06 0.14
C VAL A 163 -6.16 -19.97 -0.99
N ALA A 164 -6.61 -19.75 -2.22
CA ALA A 164 -6.12 -20.51 -3.38
C ALA A 164 -4.62 -20.27 -3.62
N LEU A 165 -4.13 -19.03 -3.49
CA LEU A 165 -2.69 -18.73 -3.54
C LEU A 165 -1.91 -19.44 -2.43
N LEU A 166 -2.48 -19.56 -1.22
CA LEU A 166 -1.85 -20.31 -0.13
C LEU A 166 -1.77 -21.82 -0.46
N ALA A 167 -2.82 -22.39 -1.02
CA ALA A 167 -2.83 -23.77 -1.47
C ALA A 167 -1.80 -24.01 -2.58
N LEU A 168 -1.67 -23.09 -3.54
CA LEU A 168 -0.65 -23.14 -4.58
C LEU A 168 0.77 -23.04 -4.02
N LEU A 169 0.98 -22.21 -2.99
CA LEU A 169 2.28 -22.11 -2.32
C LEU A 169 2.67 -23.44 -1.66
N ILE A 170 1.73 -24.11 -0.99
CA ILE A 170 1.99 -25.38 -0.29
C ILE A 170 2.15 -26.54 -1.28
N ALA A 171 1.30 -26.59 -2.31
CA ALA A 171 1.37 -27.63 -3.34
C ALA A 171 2.59 -27.50 -4.25
N ALA A 172 3.14 -26.28 -4.37
CA ALA A 172 4.31 -25.94 -5.18
C ALA A 172 4.33 -26.61 -6.57
N PRO A 173 3.26 -26.47 -7.39
CA PRO A 173 3.23 -27.07 -8.72
C PRO A 173 4.26 -26.41 -9.64
N VAL A 174 4.68 -27.11 -10.69
CA VAL A 174 5.79 -26.72 -11.59
C VAL A 174 5.62 -25.32 -12.22
N PHE A 175 4.39 -24.83 -12.36
CA PHE A 175 4.11 -23.51 -12.91
C PHE A 175 4.19 -22.36 -11.89
N ILE A 176 4.45 -22.64 -10.60
CA ILE A 176 4.74 -21.62 -9.59
C ILE A 176 6.26 -21.48 -9.46
N PHE A 177 6.72 -20.24 -9.61
CA PHE A 177 8.15 -19.92 -9.65
C PHE A 177 8.65 -19.51 -8.28
N PHE A 178 9.81 -20.04 -7.91
CA PHE A 178 10.52 -19.73 -6.67
C PHE A 178 11.91 -19.20 -6.98
N SER A 179 12.26 -18.04 -6.41
CA SER A 179 13.59 -17.46 -6.55
C SER A 179 14.62 -18.27 -5.77
N LYS A 180 15.78 -18.50 -6.39
CA LYS A 180 16.94 -19.13 -5.73
C LYS A 180 17.81 -18.11 -4.97
N GLU A 181 17.82 -16.88 -5.46
CA GLU A 181 18.62 -15.79 -4.90
C GLU A 181 17.83 -14.47 -4.91
N GLY A 182 18.33 -13.47 -4.19
CA GLY A 182 17.73 -12.14 -4.13
C GLY A 182 16.53 -12.03 -3.19
N PRO A 183 15.80 -10.91 -3.23
CA PRO A 183 14.75 -10.63 -2.25
C PRO A 183 13.67 -11.70 -2.19
N GLY A 184 13.30 -12.33 -3.31
CA GLY A 184 12.31 -13.39 -3.38
C GLY A 184 12.71 -14.68 -2.67
N ALA A 185 14.01 -14.99 -2.60
CA ALA A 185 14.54 -16.16 -1.91
C ALA A 185 14.68 -15.97 -0.39
N SER A 186 14.86 -14.71 0.04
CA SER A 186 14.90 -14.36 1.46
C SER A 186 13.47 -14.21 2.00
N HIS A 187 13.00 -15.25 2.68
CA HIS A 187 11.69 -15.27 3.33
C HIS A 187 11.73 -16.03 4.65
N ALA A 188 10.89 -15.61 5.60
CA ALA A 188 10.62 -16.39 6.80
C ALA A 188 9.83 -17.67 6.46
N ALA A 189 9.76 -18.58 7.43
CA ALA A 189 8.98 -19.80 7.28
C ALA A 189 7.48 -19.49 7.08
N ILE A 190 6.80 -20.27 6.24
CA ILE A 190 5.43 -20.00 5.77
C ILE A 190 4.46 -19.70 6.91
N TRP A 191 4.46 -20.54 7.94
CA TRP A 191 3.62 -20.40 9.14
C TRP A 191 3.89 -19.12 9.95
N ILE A 192 5.15 -18.70 10.08
CA ILE A 192 5.52 -17.45 10.77
C ILE A 192 5.03 -16.25 9.95
N SER A 193 5.31 -16.24 8.64
CA SER A 193 4.84 -15.19 7.73
C SER A 193 3.31 -15.06 7.73
N LEU A 194 2.60 -16.20 7.72
CA LEU A 194 1.14 -16.24 7.76
C LEU A 194 0.59 -15.74 9.11
N ALA A 195 1.16 -16.19 10.23
CA ALA A 195 0.74 -15.77 11.57
C ALA A 195 0.95 -14.26 11.79
N VAL A 196 2.12 -13.74 11.40
CA VAL A 196 2.39 -12.30 11.45
C VAL A 196 1.42 -11.55 10.53
N GLY A 197 1.21 -12.03 9.31
CA GLY A 197 0.25 -11.45 8.39
C GLY A 197 -1.15 -11.36 8.99
N LEU A 198 -1.66 -12.45 9.58
CA LEU A 198 -2.96 -12.51 10.25
C LEU A 198 -3.09 -11.44 11.34
N VAL A 199 -2.10 -11.34 12.24
CA VAL A 199 -2.10 -10.35 13.32
C VAL A 199 -2.09 -8.93 12.75
N VAL A 200 -1.23 -8.65 11.77
CA VAL A 200 -1.15 -7.34 11.11
C VAL A 200 -2.48 -7.00 10.43
N GLY A 201 -3.11 -7.96 9.75
CA GLY A 201 -4.41 -7.81 9.10
C GLY A 201 -5.53 -7.45 10.09
N VAL A 202 -5.66 -8.23 11.16
CA VAL A 202 -6.66 -8.01 12.22
C VAL A 202 -6.51 -6.62 12.84
N LEU A 203 -5.29 -6.27 13.26
CA LEU A 203 -5.04 -4.99 13.94
C LEU A 203 -5.21 -3.81 12.99
N SER A 204 -4.77 -3.93 11.74
CA SER A 204 -4.86 -2.86 10.76
C SER A 204 -6.29 -2.63 10.28
N GLN A 205 -7.13 -3.66 10.23
CA GLN A 205 -8.56 -3.54 9.97
C GLN A 205 -9.24 -2.80 11.12
N LYS A 206 -9.05 -3.28 12.37
CA LYS A 206 -9.69 -2.74 13.57
C LYS A 206 -9.35 -1.27 13.83
N THR A 207 -8.10 -0.88 13.57
CA THR A 207 -7.61 0.49 13.82
C THR A 207 -7.62 1.38 12.59
N ARG A 208 -8.01 0.84 11.42
CA ARG A 208 -8.02 1.54 10.13
C ARG A 208 -6.65 2.13 9.76
N LEU A 209 -5.57 1.42 10.09
CA LEU A 209 -4.19 1.85 9.91
C LEU A 209 -3.93 2.25 8.44
N CYS A 210 -3.61 3.53 8.20
CA CYS A 210 -3.37 4.06 6.86
C CYS A 210 -2.45 5.28 6.90
N MET A 211 -1.28 5.20 6.24
CA MET A 211 -0.31 6.31 6.23
C MET A 211 -0.85 7.53 5.48
N VAL A 212 -1.56 7.28 4.38
CA VAL A 212 -2.22 8.35 3.61
C VAL A 212 -3.27 9.05 4.46
N GLY A 213 -4.10 8.28 5.15
CA GLY A 213 -5.09 8.80 6.09
C GLY A 213 -4.43 9.64 7.17
N GLY A 214 -3.34 9.17 7.77
CA GLY A 214 -2.62 9.92 8.80
C GLY A 214 -2.10 11.27 8.33
N ILE A 215 -1.45 11.35 7.17
CA ILE A 215 -0.97 12.63 6.64
C ILE A 215 -2.16 13.52 6.24
N ARG A 216 -3.19 12.97 5.59
CA ARG A 216 -4.40 13.71 5.21
C ARG A 216 -5.11 14.31 6.41
N ASP A 217 -5.37 13.50 7.42
CA ASP A 217 -6.15 13.88 8.60
C ASP A 217 -5.37 14.88 9.46
N LEU A 218 -4.03 14.77 9.48
CA LEU A 218 -3.16 15.77 10.09
C LEU A 218 -3.23 17.12 9.37
N ILE A 219 -3.26 17.13 8.03
CA ILE A 219 -3.30 18.37 7.23
C ILE A 219 -4.68 19.04 7.28
N LEU A 220 -5.76 18.26 7.07
CA LEU A 220 -7.12 18.79 6.96
C LEU A 220 -7.79 19.04 8.31
N PHE A 221 -7.61 18.12 9.26
CA PHE A 221 -8.37 18.10 10.52
C PHE A 221 -7.47 18.26 11.76
N LYS A 222 -6.15 18.33 11.58
CA LYS A 222 -5.15 18.31 12.67
C LYS A 222 -5.29 17.10 13.59
N ASP A 223 -5.84 15.99 13.08
CA ASP A 223 -5.96 14.74 13.83
C ASP A 223 -4.66 13.94 13.76
N THR A 224 -4.14 13.60 14.93
CA THR A 224 -2.88 12.86 15.12
C THR A 224 -3.10 11.38 15.45
N TYR A 225 -4.33 10.88 15.42
CA TYR A 225 -4.65 9.49 15.73
C TYR A 225 -3.83 8.51 14.87
N LEU A 226 -3.97 8.57 13.54
CA LEU A 226 -3.27 7.64 12.64
C LEU A 226 -1.75 7.87 12.61
N ILE A 227 -1.30 9.14 12.65
CA ILE A 227 0.13 9.50 12.74
C ILE A 227 0.78 8.87 13.98
N SER A 228 0.08 8.85 15.12
CA SER A 228 0.63 8.27 16.35
C SER A 228 0.90 6.76 16.23
N GLY A 229 0.13 6.05 15.40
CA GLY A 229 0.42 4.66 15.02
C GLY A 229 1.73 4.52 14.24
N PHE A 230 1.97 5.35 13.23
CA PHE A 230 3.19 5.29 12.43
C PHE A 230 4.43 5.75 13.18
N ILE A 231 4.29 6.74 14.08
CA ILE A 231 5.35 7.09 15.04
C ILE A 231 5.67 5.88 15.91
N SER A 232 4.66 5.15 16.39
CA SER A 232 4.89 3.93 17.16
C SER A 232 5.58 2.84 16.33
N ILE A 233 5.18 2.60 15.08
CA ILE A 233 5.90 1.69 14.16
C ILE A 233 7.37 2.10 14.06
N PHE A 234 7.65 3.38 13.78
CA PHE A 234 9.00 3.89 13.66
C PHE A 234 9.84 3.64 14.92
N VAL A 235 9.32 4.00 16.10
CA VAL A 235 10.03 3.85 17.37
C VAL A 235 10.34 2.37 17.66
N PHE A 236 9.33 1.50 17.58
CA PHE A 236 9.52 0.08 17.91
C PHE A 236 10.34 -0.68 16.87
N THR A 237 10.25 -0.30 15.59
CA THR A 237 11.16 -0.83 14.56
C THR A 237 12.60 -0.37 14.80
N THR A 238 12.82 0.89 15.20
CA THR A 238 14.16 1.40 15.54
C THR A 238 14.74 0.66 16.72
N LEU A 239 13.98 0.53 17.81
CA LEU A 239 14.41 -0.23 18.99
C LEU A 239 14.70 -1.70 18.65
N GLY A 240 13.84 -2.35 17.87
CA GLY A 240 14.06 -3.74 17.44
C GLY A 240 15.33 -3.90 16.59
N ASN A 241 15.57 -3.00 15.64
CA ASN A 241 16.78 -3.04 14.81
C ASN A 241 18.06 -2.76 15.61
N LEU A 242 17.99 -1.87 16.62
CA LEU A 242 19.11 -1.62 17.53
C LEU A 242 19.42 -2.86 18.37
N LEU A 243 18.40 -3.52 18.94
CA LEU A 243 18.56 -4.73 19.75
C LEU A 243 19.14 -5.91 18.96
N LEU A 244 18.80 -6.04 17.68
CA LEU A 244 19.26 -7.12 16.80
C LEU A 244 20.51 -6.74 15.97
N ASN A 245 21.11 -5.57 16.20
CA ASN A 245 22.26 -5.05 15.45
C ASN A 245 22.03 -4.98 13.92
N PHE A 246 20.80 -4.75 13.49
CA PHE A 246 20.43 -4.53 12.09
C PHE A 246 20.38 -3.05 11.69
N TYR A 247 20.53 -2.15 12.67
CA TYR A 247 20.51 -0.72 12.45
C TYR A 247 21.77 -0.26 11.71
N ASN A 248 21.58 0.32 10.52
CA ASN A 248 22.66 0.93 9.74
C ASN A 248 22.27 2.37 9.45
N PHE A 249 22.96 3.32 10.07
CA PHE A 249 22.66 4.74 9.89
C PHE A 249 23.45 5.31 8.71
N GLY A 250 22.75 5.77 7.68
CA GLY A 250 23.40 6.46 6.57
C GLY A 250 22.59 6.44 5.27
N PHE A 251 23.15 7.08 4.24
CA PHE A 251 22.58 7.12 2.90
C PHE A 251 23.06 5.97 2.00
N ALA A 252 24.31 5.52 2.17
CA ALA A 252 24.92 4.51 1.31
C ALA A 252 24.81 3.09 1.89
N ASN A 253 24.90 2.08 1.02
CA ASN A 253 24.92 0.65 1.40
C ASN A 253 23.70 0.18 2.21
N GLN A 254 22.55 0.83 1.99
CA GLN A 254 21.29 0.42 2.61
C GLN A 254 20.69 -0.79 1.87
N PRO A 255 20.25 -1.84 2.59
CA PRO A 255 19.64 -3.01 1.99
C PRO A 255 18.43 -2.69 1.10
N ILE A 256 18.49 -3.14 -0.15
CA ILE A 256 17.40 -3.06 -1.15
C ILE A 256 16.89 -1.60 -1.28
N ALA A 257 17.84 -0.67 -1.34
CA ALA A 257 17.61 0.77 -1.49
C ALA A 257 18.66 1.35 -2.43
N HIS A 258 18.34 2.48 -3.05
CA HIS A 258 19.32 3.29 -3.79
C HIS A 258 19.43 4.70 -3.20
N THR A 259 20.55 5.34 -3.48
CA THR A 259 20.92 6.66 -2.98
C THR A 259 20.37 7.82 -3.80
N ASP A 260 19.75 7.55 -4.96
CA ASP A 260 19.19 8.60 -5.82
C ASP A 260 17.98 9.26 -5.17
N GLY A 261 18.24 10.39 -4.49
CA GLY A 261 17.26 11.12 -3.70
C GLY A 261 16.12 11.74 -4.51
N VAL A 262 16.39 12.16 -5.75
CA VAL A 262 15.39 12.78 -6.62
C VAL A 262 14.34 11.76 -7.00
N TRP A 263 14.76 10.55 -7.40
CA TRP A 263 13.83 9.51 -7.83
C TRP A 263 13.15 8.82 -6.64
N ASN A 264 13.80 8.76 -5.48
CA ASN A 264 13.15 8.39 -4.22
C ASN A 264 12.00 9.36 -3.88
N PHE A 265 12.24 10.67 -4.00
CA PHE A 265 11.24 11.70 -3.78
C PHE A 265 10.11 11.61 -4.80
N LEU A 266 10.41 11.68 -6.11
CA LEU A 266 9.41 11.66 -7.19
C LEU A 266 8.58 10.38 -7.22
N GLY A 267 9.21 9.22 -7.01
CA GLY A 267 8.51 7.94 -6.89
C GLY A 267 7.47 7.99 -5.78
N MET A 268 7.83 8.53 -4.61
CA MET A 268 6.91 8.63 -3.49
C MET A 268 5.89 9.76 -3.61
N VAL A 269 6.16 10.86 -4.32
CA VAL A 269 5.13 11.84 -4.71
C VAL A 269 4.04 11.15 -5.53
N LEU A 270 4.43 10.33 -6.51
CA LEU A 270 3.47 9.59 -7.35
C LEU A 270 2.65 8.59 -6.54
N VAL A 271 3.29 7.84 -5.62
CA VAL A 271 2.60 6.94 -4.68
C VAL A 271 1.64 7.71 -3.78
N GLY A 272 2.06 8.84 -3.23
CA GLY A 272 1.26 9.69 -2.35
C GLY A 272 0.02 10.20 -3.04
N TRP A 273 0.18 10.78 -4.23
CA TRP A 273 -0.91 11.33 -5.03
C TRP A 273 -1.88 10.24 -5.50
N GLY A 274 -1.38 9.13 -6.07
CA GLY A 274 -2.27 8.04 -6.48
C GLY A 274 -3.03 7.41 -5.31
N SER A 275 -2.36 7.22 -4.17
CA SER A 275 -2.96 6.56 -3.00
C SER A 275 -4.02 7.41 -2.30
N ILE A 276 -3.88 8.75 -2.29
CA ILE A 276 -4.91 9.64 -1.73
C ILE A 276 -6.17 9.66 -2.60
N LEU A 277 -6.04 9.63 -3.92
CA LEU A 277 -7.18 9.52 -4.84
C LEU A 277 -7.89 8.15 -4.73
N LEU A 278 -7.13 7.08 -4.49
CA LEU A 278 -7.68 5.74 -4.23
C LEU A 278 -8.37 5.62 -2.86
N GLY A 279 -8.17 6.58 -1.95
CA GLY A 279 -8.69 6.55 -0.59
C GLY A 279 -7.91 5.61 0.36
N GLY A 280 -6.67 5.26 0.03
CA GLY A 280 -5.83 4.42 0.88
C GLY A 280 -4.50 3.99 0.25
N CYS A 281 -3.47 3.78 1.08
CA CYS A 281 -2.19 3.22 0.65
C CYS A 281 -2.31 1.73 0.28
N PRO A 282 -1.27 1.10 -0.32
CA PRO A 282 -1.30 -0.31 -0.70
C PRO A 282 -1.79 -1.26 0.41
N LEU A 283 -1.36 -1.05 1.66
CA LEU A 283 -1.83 -1.82 2.82
C LEU A 283 -3.34 -1.62 3.04
N ARG A 284 -3.81 -0.37 3.03
CA ARG A 284 -5.23 -0.08 3.24
C ARG A 284 -6.08 -0.61 2.09
N GLN A 285 -5.59 -0.61 0.84
CA GLN A 285 -6.30 -1.22 -0.29
C GLN A 285 -6.45 -2.73 -0.12
N LEU A 286 -5.46 -3.46 0.37
CA LEU A 286 -5.60 -4.89 0.69
C LEU A 286 -6.65 -5.13 1.79
N ILE A 287 -6.62 -4.32 2.85
CA ILE A 287 -7.57 -4.43 3.96
C ILE A 287 -9.00 -4.13 3.47
N LEU A 288 -9.20 -3.05 2.72
CA LEU A 288 -10.50 -2.69 2.16
C LEU A 288 -11.01 -3.77 1.19
N SER A 289 -10.13 -4.38 0.42
CA SER A 289 -10.47 -5.51 -0.45
C SER A 289 -10.97 -6.71 0.36
N ALA A 290 -10.36 -6.97 1.52
CA ALA A 290 -10.79 -8.00 2.45
C ALA A 290 -12.11 -7.65 3.18
N GLU A 291 -12.42 -6.36 3.37
CA GLU A 291 -13.69 -5.88 3.96
C GLU A 291 -14.88 -6.00 2.97
N GLY A 292 -14.65 -6.41 1.72
CA GLY A 292 -15.68 -6.56 0.68
C GLY A 292 -15.76 -5.41 -0.33
N ASN A 293 -14.79 -4.50 -0.34
CA ASN A 293 -14.76 -3.39 -1.29
C ASN A 293 -14.10 -3.79 -2.63
N ILE A 294 -14.92 -4.05 -3.63
CA ILE A 294 -14.49 -4.47 -4.99
C ILE A 294 -13.73 -3.36 -5.72
N ASP A 295 -14.00 -2.10 -5.39
CA ASP A 295 -13.25 -0.98 -5.94
C ASP A 295 -11.78 -0.99 -5.47
N SER A 296 -11.53 -1.44 -4.24
CA SER A 296 -10.19 -1.67 -3.72
C SER A 296 -9.55 -2.91 -4.32
N VAL A 297 -10.34 -3.96 -4.62
CA VAL A 297 -9.86 -5.14 -5.37
C VAL A 297 -9.31 -4.69 -6.73
N MET A 298 -10.01 -3.80 -7.45
CA MET A 298 -9.51 -3.25 -8.71
C MET A 298 -8.19 -2.50 -8.57
N ALA A 299 -8.01 -1.74 -7.50
CA ALA A 299 -6.73 -1.08 -7.21
C ALA A 299 -5.62 -2.10 -6.91
N VAL A 300 -5.93 -3.19 -6.18
CA VAL A 300 -4.97 -4.27 -5.91
C VAL A 300 -4.60 -5.04 -7.17
N LEU A 301 -5.55 -5.32 -8.06
CA LEU A 301 -5.27 -5.91 -9.38
C LEU A 301 -4.41 -4.97 -10.23
N GLY A 302 -4.70 -3.67 -10.20
CA GLY A 302 -3.85 -2.64 -10.81
C GLY A 302 -2.42 -2.70 -10.30
N MET A 303 -2.25 -2.79 -8.98
CA MET A 303 -0.95 -2.95 -8.34
C MET A 303 -0.23 -4.25 -8.79
N LEU A 304 -0.94 -5.38 -8.86
CA LEU A 304 -0.38 -6.65 -9.31
C LEU A 304 0.12 -6.58 -10.76
N VAL A 305 -0.70 -6.03 -11.66
CA VAL A 305 -0.33 -5.85 -13.08
C VAL A 305 0.79 -4.81 -13.22
N GLY A 306 0.76 -3.73 -12.44
CA GLY A 306 1.85 -2.76 -12.38
C GLY A 306 3.17 -3.41 -12.01
N ALA A 307 3.16 -4.31 -11.02
CA ALA A 307 4.36 -5.01 -10.61
C ALA A 307 4.91 -5.91 -11.73
N ALA A 308 4.03 -6.61 -12.45
CA ALA A 308 4.41 -7.36 -13.64
C ALA A 308 5.09 -6.48 -14.71
N PHE A 309 4.49 -5.33 -15.04
CA PHE A 309 5.04 -4.42 -16.03
C PHE A 309 6.39 -3.84 -15.60
N THR A 310 6.54 -3.46 -14.33
CA THR A 310 7.80 -2.89 -13.87
C THR A 310 9.00 -3.82 -14.03
N HIS A 311 8.81 -5.14 -13.93
CA HIS A 311 9.89 -6.11 -14.13
C HIS A 311 10.03 -6.57 -15.58
N ASN A 312 8.93 -6.69 -16.34
CA ASN A 312 9.00 -7.05 -17.76
C ASN A 312 9.59 -5.94 -18.64
N PHE A 313 9.29 -4.67 -18.33
CA PHE A 313 9.77 -3.50 -19.09
C PHE A 313 10.99 -2.82 -18.43
N ASN A 314 11.55 -3.44 -17.38
CA ASN A 314 12.72 -2.96 -16.66
C ASN A 314 12.55 -1.54 -16.09
N LEU A 315 11.36 -1.24 -15.54
CA LEU A 315 11.00 0.04 -14.93
C LEU A 315 11.36 0.11 -13.44
N ALA A 316 11.50 -1.04 -12.77
CA ALA A 316 11.82 -1.09 -11.35
C ALA A 316 13.26 -0.60 -11.09
N SER A 317 13.44 0.16 -10.01
CA SER A 317 14.78 0.54 -9.55
C SER A 317 15.54 -0.67 -8.99
N SER A 318 16.85 -0.51 -8.85
CA SER A 318 17.71 -1.49 -8.18
C SER A 318 18.63 -0.80 -7.17
N ALA A 319 19.43 -1.56 -6.41
CA ALA A 319 20.44 -0.97 -5.53
C ALA A 319 21.47 -0.12 -6.28
N LYS A 320 21.66 -0.34 -7.60
CA LYS A 320 22.52 0.49 -8.47
C LYS A 320 21.89 1.84 -8.83
N GLY A 321 20.61 2.04 -8.56
CA GLY A 321 19.86 3.25 -8.90
C GLY A 321 18.64 3.00 -9.79
N PRO A 322 17.95 4.09 -10.15
CA PRO A 322 16.77 4.07 -11.01
C PRO A 322 17.11 3.81 -12.47
N THR A 323 16.33 2.98 -13.15
CA THR A 323 16.49 2.68 -14.58
C THR A 323 15.94 3.82 -15.44
N PHE A 324 16.48 4.03 -16.64
CA PHE A 324 15.99 5.05 -17.57
C PHE A 324 14.49 4.87 -17.88
N ASN A 325 14.05 3.64 -18.17
CA ASN A 325 12.64 3.36 -18.44
C ASN A 325 11.76 3.65 -17.22
N GLY A 326 12.26 3.36 -16.01
CA GLY A 326 11.58 3.70 -14.76
C GLY A 326 11.35 5.21 -14.62
N LYS A 327 12.37 6.01 -14.93
CA LYS A 327 12.30 7.48 -14.89
C LYS A 327 11.19 8.00 -15.80
N VAL A 328 11.15 7.50 -17.03
CA VAL A 328 10.13 7.84 -18.03
C VAL A 328 8.74 7.40 -17.56
N ALA A 329 8.61 6.18 -17.00
CA ALA A 329 7.34 5.67 -16.50
C ALA A 329 6.75 6.51 -15.35
N VAL A 330 7.59 7.02 -14.44
CA VAL A 330 7.16 7.92 -13.36
C VAL A 330 6.65 9.25 -13.92
N LEU A 331 7.34 9.83 -14.91
CA LEU A 331 6.91 11.06 -15.57
C LEU A 331 5.57 10.89 -16.31
N ILE A 332 5.41 9.80 -17.06
CA ILE A 332 4.11 9.45 -17.68
C ILE A 332 3.04 9.26 -16.60
N GLY A 333 3.39 8.58 -15.50
CA GLY A 333 2.50 8.39 -14.35
C GLY A 333 1.97 9.71 -13.81
N PHE A 334 2.82 10.74 -13.67
CA PHE A 334 2.37 12.07 -13.24
C PHE A 334 1.37 12.70 -14.21
N VAL A 335 1.63 12.60 -15.52
CA VAL A 335 0.70 13.14 -16.54
C VAL A 335 -0.65 12.44 -16.45
N ILE A 336 -0.67 11.10 -16.36
CA ILE A 336 -1.92 10.33 -16.28
C ILE A 336 -2.68 10.64 -14.99
N VAL A 337 -1.99 10.68 -13.83
CA VAL A 337 -2.63 11.00 -12.55
C VAL A 337 -3.17 12.43 -12.56
N LEU A 338 -2.46 13.39 -13.16
CA LEU A 338 -2.93 14.77 -13.31
C LEU A 338 -4.20 14.84 -14.19
N VAL A 339 -4.21 14.13 -15.32
CA VAL A 339 -5.40 14.05 -16.19
C VAL A 339 -6.59 13.44 -15.47
N ILE A 340 -6.40 12.30 -14.79
CA ILE A 340 -7.44 11.65 -13.99
C ILE A 340 -7.93 12.62 -12.90
N SER A 341 -7.00 13.26 -12.18
CA SER A 341 -7.33 14.21 -11.10
C SER A 341 -8.15 15.39 -11.58
N TYR A 342 -7.89 15.89 -12.79
CA TYR A 342 -8.62 17.03 -13.35
C TYR A 342 -9.97 16.63 -13.95
N VAL A 343 -10.02 15.53 -14.72
CA VAL A 343 -11.24 15.08 -15.42
C VAL A 343 -12.27 14.52 -14.45
N SER A 344 -11.84 13.89 -13.36
CA SER A 344 -12.74 13.34 -12.33
C SER A 344 -13.16 14.36 -11.26
N ILE A 345 -12.91 15.66 -11.47
CA ILE A 345 -13.57 16.70 -10.68
C ILE A 345 -15.03 16.77 -11.14
N GLU A 346 -15.95 16.47 -10.23
CA GLU A 346 -17.36 16.74 -10.49
C GLU A 346 -17.51 18.25 -10.65
N LYS A 347 -17.74 18.72 -11.89
CA LYS A 347 -18.18 20.10 -12.11
C LYS A 347 -19.51 20.21 -11.40
N THR A 348 -19.53 20.87 -10.25
CA THR A 348 -20.76 21.27 -9.59
C THR A 348 -21.54 22.08 -10.61
N SER A 349 -22.51 21.44 -11.27
CA SER A 349 -23.57 22.16 -11.95
C SER A 349 -24.19 23.03 -10.88
N ASN A 350 -23.97 24.34 -10.99
CA ASN A 350 -24.74 25.36 -10.29
C ASN A 350 -26.21 25.11 -10.65
N VAL A 351 -26.87 24.22 -9.91
CA VAL A 351 -28.32 24.19 -9.84
C VAL A 351 -28.68 25.47 -9.10
N LYS A 352 -28.83 26.56 -9.86
CA LYS A 352 -29.62 27.70 -9.41
C LYS A 352 -30.97 27.12 -9.02
N ILE A 353 -31.23 27.02 -7.72
CA ILE A 353 -32.58 26.88 -7.19
C ILE A 353 -33.30 28.14 -7.67
N LYS A 354 -33.99 28.03 -8.81
CA LYS A 354 -34.85 29.06 -9.36
C LYS A 354 -36.18 28.93 -8.66
N GLY A 355 -36.56 29.97 -7.93
CA GLY A 355 -37.96 30.24 -7.62
C GLY A 355 -38.30 30.19 -6.14
N ASP A 356 -38.23 31.36 -5.52
CA ASP A 356 -38.98 31.72 -4.32
C ASP A 356 -40.45 31.27 -4.43
N VAL A 357 -40.93 30.48 -3.48
CA VAL A 357 -42.36 30.46 -3.16
C VAL A 357 -42.55 31.39 -1.97
N LYS A 358 -42.95 32.64 -2.26
CA LYS A 358 -43.53 33.53 -1.26
C LYS A 358 -44.81 32.87 -0.76
N VAL A 359 -44.77 32.32 0.45
CA VAL A 359 -46.00 32.04 1.20
C VAL A 359 -46.44 33.39 1.76
N GLY A 360 -47.33 34.05 1.01
CA GLY A 360 -48.07 35.21 1.48
C GLY A 360 -49.03 34.79 2.58
N ALA A 361 -49.14 35.65 3.59
CA ALA A 361 -50.16 35.60 4.61
C ALA A 361 -51.56 35.62 3.99
N ASN A 362 -52.44 34.77 4.51
CA ASN A 362 -53.76 35.14 5.04
C ASN A 362 -54.30 34.00 5.90
#